data_AF-K2DLK0-F1
#
_entry.id   AF-K2DLK0-F1
#
_cell.length_a   1.000
_cell.length_b   1.000
_cell.length_c   1.000
_cell.angle_alpha   90.00
_cell.angle_beta   90.00
_cell.angle_gamma   90.00
#
_symmetry.space_group_name_H-M   'P 1'
#
loop_
_entity.id
_entity.type
_entity.pdbx_description
1 polymer ?
#
loop_
_entity_poly.entity_id
_entity_poly.type
_entity_poly.pdbx_seq_one_letter_code
_entity_poly.pdbx_strand_id
1 'polypeptide(L)'
;MPIFQVTPLSHNHDAVEGAVMGGFEAKDRHHLPNNAGWLVRHPGTTIEVSNHLGITGQAKGEPSQTGATLISLVGSYYGRGPSDLWEWLKTRFENES
;
A
#
# COMPACT_ATOMS: atom_id res chain seq x y z
N MET A 1 11.89 4.29 6.76
CA MET A 1 10.87 3.23 6.90
C MET A 1 10.30 2.96 5.52
N PRO A 2 10.31 1.69 5.06
CA PRO A 2 9.96 1.34 3.69
C PRO A 2 8.59 1.82 3.24
N ILE A 3 8.49 2.10 1.93
CA ILE A 3 7.25 2.46 1.25
C ILE A 3 6.83 1.27 0.36
N PHE A 4 5.56 0.90 0.45
CA PHE A 4 4.98 -0.18 -0.34
C PHE A 4 3.86 0.34 -1.23
N GLN A 5 3.83 -0.13 -2.47
CA GLN A 5 2.69 0.03 -3.35
C GLN A 5 1.73 -1.14 -3.17
N VAL A 6 0.47 -0.81 -2.91
CA VAL A 6 -0.66 -1.74 -2.79
C VAL A 6 -1.49 -1.60 -4.06
N THR A 7 -1.45 -2.60 -4.93
CA THR A 7 -2.10 -2.55 -6.25
C THR A 7 -3.24 -3.58 -6.32
N PRO A 8 -4.52 -3.15 -6.34
CA PRO A 8 -5.64 -4.04 -6.62
C PRO A 8 -5.45 -4.72 -7.99
N LEU A 9 -5.70 -6.02 -8.07
CA LEU A 9 -5.59 -6.79 -9.34
C LEU A 9 -6.94 -7.24 -9.90
N SER A 10 -8.03 -6.91 -9.22
CA SER A 10 -9.40 -7.19 -9.66
C SER A 10 -10.31 -6.01 -9.29
N HIS A 11 -11.63 -6.21 -9.36
CA HIS A 11 -12.62 -5.22 -8.97
C HIS A 11 -12.77 -5.09 -7.44
N ASN A 12 -11.66 -5.17 -6.69
CA ASN A 12 -11.60 -5.18 -5.23
C ASN A 12 -11.11 -3.86 -4.61
N HIS A 13 -11.23 -2.74 -5.34
CA HIS A 13 -10.73 -1.43 -4.92
C HIS A 13 -11.30 -0.98 -3.56
N ASP A 14 -12.60 -1.13 -3.33
CA ASP A 14 -13.26 -0.72 -2.08
C ASP A 14 -12.77 -1.55 -0.88
N ALA A 15 -12.51 -2.85 -1.09
CA ALA A 15 -11.98 -3.73 -0.04
C ALA A 15 -10.53 -3.34 0.32
N VAL A 16 -9.72 -3.04 -0.70
CA VAL A 16 -8.35 -2.53 -0.51
C VAL A 16 -8.35 -1.18 0.19
N GLU A 17 -9.23 -0.26 -0.21
CA GLU A 17 -9.39 1.04 0.45
C GLU A 17 -9.77 0.87 1.93
N GLY A 18 -10.77 0.05 2.23
CA GLY A 18 -11.17 -0.25 3.62
C GLY A 18 -10.01 -0.82 4.43
N ALA A 19 -9.26 -1.78 3.89
CA ALA A 19 -8.12 -2.39 4.55
C ALA A 19 -6.99 -1.38 4.81
N VAL A 20 -6.63 -0.54 3.82
CA VAL A 20 -5.61 0.50 3.99
C VAL A 20 -6.06 1.57 4.96
N MET A 21 -7.33 1.97 4.89
CA MET A 21 -7.90 2.99 5.77
C MET A 21 -8.05 2.54 7.23
N GLY A 22 -8.30 1.25 7.47
CA GLY A 22 -8.34 0.68 8.81
C GLY A 22 -6.96 0.27 9.35
N GLY A 23 -6.03 -0.10 8.47
CA GLY A 23 -4.73 -0.65 8.86
C GLY A 23 -3.60 0.37 9.03
N PHE A 24 -3.71 1.57 8.46
CA PHE A 24 -2.63 2.57 8.48
C PHE A 24 -3.12 3.92 8.95
N GLU A 25 -2.29 4.69 9.66
CA GLU A 25 -2.59 6.09 9.97
C GLU A 25 -2.69 6.92 8.68
N ALA A 26 -3.46 8.02 8.71
CA ALA A 26 -3.63 8.90 7.56
C ALA A 26 -2.29 9.47 7.05
N LYS A 27 -1.32 9.71 7.95
CA LYS A 27 0.03 10.15 7.59
C LYS A 27 0.85 9.05 6.90
N ASP A 28 0.50 7.78 7.06
CA ASP A 28 1.29 6.65 6.57
C ASP A 28 0.69 5.99 5.34
N ARG A 29 -0.31 6.65 4.72
CA ARG A 29 -0.95 6.19 3.48
C ARG A 29 -1.13 7.34 2.49
N HIS A 30 -1.17 7.02 1.21
CA HIS A 30 -1.49 7.95 0.13
C HIS A 30 -2.24 7.20 -0.97
N HIS A 31 -3.40 7.75 -1.38
CA HIS A 31 -4.21 7.14 -2.43
C HIS A 31 -3.66 7.51 -3.81
N LEU A 32 -3.59 6.54 -4.72
CA LEU A 32 -3.21 6.80 -6.10
C LEU A 32 -4.45 7.16 -6.93
N PRO A 33 -4.37 8.15 -7.85
CA PRO A 33 -5.48 8.52 -8.72
C PRO A 33 -6.05 7.35 -9.53
N ASN A 34 -7.29 7.48 -9.98
CA ASN A 34 -7.98 6.51 -10.85
C ASN A 34 -8.05 5.09 -10.25
N ASN A 35 -8.17 4.98 -8.93
CA ASN A 35 -8.22 3.71 -8.20
C ASN A 35 -7.02 2.79 -8.51
N ALA A 36 -5.88 3.37 -8.87
CA ALA A 36 -4.66 2.63 -9.18
C ALA A 36 -4.04 1.94 -7.94
N GLY A 37 -4.55 2.24 -6.75
CA GLY A 37 -4.16 1.62 -5.50
C GLY A 37 -3.67 2.63 -4.48
N TRP A 38 -2.74 2.20 -3.64
CA TRP A 38 -2.24 3.01 -2.52
C TRP A 38 -0.73 2.91 -2.41
N LEU A 39 -0.13 3.93 -1.81
CA LEU A 39 1.18 3.84 -1.18
C LEU A 39 1.00 3.80 0.33
N VAL A 40 1.75 2.94 1.01
CA VAL A 40 1.75 2.84 2.47
C VAL A 40 3.17 2.81 3.00
N ARG A 41 3.40 3.46 4.14
CA ARG A 41 4.67 3.41 4.87
C ARG A 41 4.55 2.42 6.02
N HIS A 42 5.46 1.46 6.09
CA HIS A 42 5.43 0.42 7.12
C HIS A 42 6.85 -0.03 7.49
N PRO A 43 7.18 -0.33 8.76
CA PRO A 43 8.51 -0.78 9.16
C PRO A 43 8.84 -2.22 8.74
N GLY A 44 7.83 -3.02 8.38
CA GLY A 44 7.98 -4.44 8.05
C GLY A 44 8.32 -4.72 6.58
N THR A 45 8.12 -5.98 6.18
CA THR A 45 8.34 -6.55 4.85
C THR A 45 7.06 -6.55 3.99
N THR A 46 7.19 -6.88 2.71
CA THR A 46 6.03 -7.09 1.82
C THR A 46 5.07 -8.16 2.33
N ILE A 47 5.59 -9.24 2.95
CA ILE A 47 4.79 -10.31 3.55
C ILE A 47 3.99 -9.78 4.73
N GLU A 48 4.63 -9.00 5.62
CA GLU A 48 3.96 -8.45 6.79
C GLU A 48 2.88 -7.43 6.40
N VAL A 49 3.13 -6.59 5.40
CA VAL A 49 2.11 -5.67 4.85
C VAL A 49 0.96 -6.45 4.21
N SER A 50 1.25 -7.51 3.46
CA SER A 50 0.24 -8.38 2.85
C SER A 50 -0.66 -9.06 3.90
N ASN A 51 -0.05 -9.57 4.97
CA ASN A 51 -0.78 -10.18 6.08
C ASN A 51 -1.59 -9.15 6.86
N HIS A 52 -1.01 -7.98 7.14
CA HIS A 52 -1.65 -6.88 7.87
C HIS A 52 -2.90 -6.36 7.14
N LEU A 53 -2.86 -6.32 5.81
CA LEU A 53 -3.98 -5.94 4.97
C LEU A 53 -5.00 -7.07 4.72
N GLY A 54 -4.85 -8.26 5.32
CA GLY A 54 -5.78 -9.38 5.11
C GLY A 54 -5.78 -9.93 3.68
N ILE A 55 -4.70 -9.70 2.93
CA ILE A 55 -4.49 -10.26 1.58
C ILE A 55 -4.05 -11.72 1.72
N THR A 56 -3.10 -11.95 2.62
CA THR A 56 -2.56 -13.27 3.00
C THR A 56 -2.58 -13.46 4.52
N GLY A 57 -2.08 -14.59 5.02
CA GLY A 57 -1.91 -14.84 6.46
C GLY A 57 -3.12 -15.49 7.16
N GLN A 58 -4.23 -15.66 6.45
CA GLN A 58 -5.39 -16.42 6.89
C GLN A 58 -5.14 -17.93 6.95
N ALA A 59 -5.98 -18.68 7.66
CA ALA A 59 -5.83 -20.12 7.79
C ALA A 59 -6.04 -20.84 6.44
N LYS A 60 -5.52 -22.06 6.31
CA LYS A 60 -5.63 -22.83 5.06
C LYS A 60 -7.11 -23.05 4.71
N GLY A 61 -7.51 -22.56 3.53
CA GLY A 61 -8.88 -22.67 3.01
C GLY A 61 -9.75 -21.45 3.30
N GLU A 62 -9.28 -20.49 4.10
CA GLU A 62 -9.97 -19.22 4.28
C GLU A 62 -9.71 -18.29 3.09
N PRO A 63 -10.74 -17.62 2.55
CA PRO A 63 -10.57 -16.66 1.47
C PRO A 63 -9.88 -15.38 1.98
N SER A 64 -9.19 -14.70 1.08
CA SER A 64 -8.70 -13.35 1.37
C SER A 64 -9.88 -12.39 1.58
N GLN A 65 -9.81 -11.58 2.63
CA GLN A 65 -10.83 -10.56 2.92
C GLN A 65 -10.70 -9.36 1.99
N THR A 66 -9.47 -9.08 1.54
CA THR A 66 -9.14 -7.93 0.70
C THR A 66 -9.12 -8.27 -0.79
N GLY A 67 -9.01 -9.55 -1.14
CA GLY A 67 -8.97 -10.05 -2.51
C GLY A 67 -7.59 -9.94 -3.16
N ALA A 68 -7.51 -10.29 -4.45
CA ALA A 68 -6.27 -10.32 -5.21
C ALA A 68 -5.60 -8.95 -5.28
N THR A 69 -4.45 -8.81 -4.62
CA THR A 69 -3.73 -7.54 -4.45
C THR A 69 -2.23 -7.79 -4.47
N LEU A 70 -1.49 -6.98 -5.22
CA LEU A 70 -0.03 -7.02 -5.27
C LEU A 70 0.57 -6.02 -4.28
N ILE A 71 1.52 -6.48 -3.47
CA ILE A 71 2.37 -5.62 -2.62
C ILE A 71 3.77 -5.55 -3.23
N SER A 72 4.22 -4.34 -3.56
CA SER A 72 5.56 -4.09 -4.10
C SER A 72 6.33 -3.10 -3.23
N LEU A 73 7.61 -3.36 -2.96
CA LEU A 73 8.48 -2.39 -2.31
C LEU A 73 8.85 -1.29 -3.32
N VAL A 74 8.67 -0.03 -2.93
CA VAL A 74 9.08 1.12 -3.75
C VAL A 74 10.52 1.47 -3.37
N GLY A 75 11.47 1.02 -4.19
CA GLY A 75 12.89 1.33 -4.01
C GLY A 75 13.33 2.67 -4.61
N SER A 76 12.59 3.17 -5.61
CA SER A 76 12.82 4.46 -6.23
C SER A 76 11.57 4.93 -6.97
N TYR A 77 11.52 6.22 -7.30
CA TYR A 77 10.45 6.82 -8.10
C TYR A 77 11.07 7.69 -9.20
N TYR A 78 10.56 7.56 -10.42
CA TYR A 78 10.90 8.40 -11.56
C TYR A 78 9.67 8.53 -12.48
N GLY A 79 9.31 9.75 -12.86
CA GLY A 79 8.16 9.99 -13.73
C GLY A 79 7.47 11.33 -13.47
N ARG A 80 6.23 11.44 -13.95
CA ARG A 80 5.34 12.57 -13.67
C ARG A 80 4.13 12.08 -12.89
N GLY A 81 3.85 12.73 -11.78
CA GLY A 81 2.66 12.51 -10.98
C GLY A 81 2.15 13.83 -10.42
N PRO A 82 1.00 13.80 -9.73
CA PRO A 82 0.53 14.93 -8.95
C PRO A 82 1.59 15.43 -7.96
N SER A 83 1.62 16.74 -7.70
CA SER A 83 2.62 17.37 -6.83
C SER A 83 2.59 16.82 -5.39
N ASP A 84 1.40 16.54 -4.88
CA ASP A 84 1.16 15.99 -3.54
C ASP A 84 1.71 14.55 -3.39
N LEU A 85 1.61 13.73 -4.43
CA LEU A 85 2.24 12.40 -4.46
C LEU A 85 3.76 12.50 -4.32
N TRP A 86 4.39 13.39 -5.09
CA TRP A 86 5.82 13.61 -5.03
C TRP A 86 6.27 14.12 -3.66
N GLU A 87 5.57 15.10 -3.10
CA GLU A 87 5.84 15.62 -1.76
C GLU A 87 5.69 14.54 -0.69
N TRP A 88 4.67 13.68 -0.80
CA TRP A 88 4.47 12.58 0.12
C TRP A 88 5.61 11.55 0.06
N LEU A 89 6.07 11.18 -1.14
CA LEU A 89 7.19 10.26 -1.33
C LEU A 89 8.51 10.86 -0.82
N LYS A 90 8.81 12.10 -1.22
CA LYS A 90 10.06 12.79 -0.87
C LYS A 90 10.26 12.86 0.64
N THR A 91 9.24 13.30 1.37
CA THR A 91 9.30 13.41 2.85
C THR A 91 9.47 12.06 3.54
N ARG A 92 9.19 10.94 2.90
CA ARG A 92 9.32 9.60 3.49
C ARG A 92 10.62 8.91 3.10
N PHE A 93 11.14 9.17 1.90
CA PHE A 93 12.49 8.74 1.50
C PHE A 93 13.59 9.52 2.24
N GLU A 94 13.44 10.84 2.40
CA GLU A 94 14.45 11.66 3.10
C GLU A 94 14.57 11.27 4.58
N ASN A 95 13.46 10.86 5.21
CA ASN A 95 13.43 10.35 6.58
C ASN A 95 13.96 8.90 6.72
N GLU A 96 14.55 8.32 5.68
CA GLU A 96 15.33 7.07 5.75
C GLU A 96 16.84 7.31 5.94
N SER A 97 17.27 8.58 5.99
CA SER A 97 18.67 9.01 6.11
C SER A 97 19.14 9.15 7.54
#